data_AF-A0A2V7I4S9-F1
#
_entry.id   AF-A0A2V7I4S9-F1
#
_cell.length_a   1.000
_cell.length_b   1.000
_cell.length_c   1.000
_cell.angle_alpha   90.00
_cell.angle_beta   90.00
_cell.angle_gamma   90.00
#
_symmetry.space_group_name_H-M   'P 1'
#
loop_
_entity.id
_entity.type
_entity.pdbx_description
1 polymer ?
#
loop_
_entity_poly.entity_id
_entity_poly.type
_entity_poly.pdbx_seq_one_letter_code
_entity_poly.pdbx_strand_id
1 'polypeptide(L)'
;ENTLFPREAYDWAFATFREALRPLEDAGKLGYVLFQMAPWVRYGREALDYLASLPDRLPGLTLAVEFRDASWLPAHTDEVLRFLGERGLSYVSVDAPRTPAGVATTVALTSPVAVLRLHGRNAAGFLKQLRGESPSVAEKYGYLYNEAELGEIVARGRGLAGHARRVYFELNNNVGDAPAINGIQIRELLGLDNADRTGVEAEWRRRRAR
;
A
#
# COMPACT_ATOMS: atom_id res chain seq x y z
N GLU A 1 -14.30 3.18 -20.03
CA GLU A 1 -14.20 4.57 -19.54
C GLU A 1 -15.41 4.92 -18.69
N ASN A 2 -15.19 5.48 -17.50
CA ASN A 2 -16.28 6.06 -16.71
C ASN A 2 -16.69 7.38 -17.39
N THR A 3 -17.77 7.35 -18.16
CA THR A 3 -18.24 8.47 -18.99
C THR A 3 -18.82 9.65 -18.20
N LEU A 4 -18.84 9.55 -16.87
CA LEU A 4 -19.36 10.59 -15.98
C LEU A 4 -18.52 11.87 -15.99
N PHE A 5 -17.22 11.78 -16.29
CA PHE A 5 -16.33 12.94 -16.32
C PHE A 5 -15.57 13.02 -17.65
N PRO A 6 -15.42 14.23 -18.23
CA PRO A 6 -14.65 14.42 -19.45
C PRO A 6 -13.15 14.25 -19.18
N ARG A 7 -12.36 13.98 -20.23
CA ARG A 7 -10.90 13.77 -20.13
C ARG A 7 -10.19 14.94 -19.45
N GLU A 8 -10.63 16.15 -19.75
CA GLU A 8 -10.11 17.41 -19.18
C GLU A 8 -10.26 17.44 -17.66
N ALA A 9 -11.34 16.87 -17.11
CA ALA A 9 -11.54 16.81 -15.66
C ALA A 9 -10.54 15.85 -14.99
N TYR A 10 -10.24 14.72 -15.65
CA TYR A 10 -9.20 13.80 -15.18
C TYR A 10 -7.82 14.45 -15.23
N ASP A 11 -7.47 15.08 -16.35
CA ASP A 11 -6.17 15.72 -16.53
C ASP A 11 -5.99 16.88 -15.51
N TRP A 12 -7.04 17.67 -15.27
CA TRP A 12 -7.05 18.69 -14.23
C TRP A 12 -6.87 18.09 -12.82
N ALA A 13 -7.54 16.98 -12.51
CA ALA A 13 -7.42 16.33 -11.20
C ALA A 13 -6.00 15.79 -10.95
N PHE A 14 -5.38 15.16 -11.95
CA PHE A 14 -3.99 14.69 -11.86
C PHE A 14 -3.00 15.85 -11.70
N ALA A 15 -3.16 16.92 -12.49
CA ALA A 15 -2.32 18.11 -12.38
C ALA A 15 -2.44 18.74 -10.99
N THR A 16 -3.67 18.95 -10.51
CA THR A 16 -3.92 19.56 -9.19
C THR A 16 -3.37 18.69 -8.06
N PHE A 17 -3.54 17.37 -8.14
CA PHE A 17 -2.96 16.44 -7.16
C PHE A 17 -1.44 16.48 -7.17
N ARG A 18 -0.80 16.52 -8.35
CA ARG A 18 0.65 16.63 -8.49
C ARG A 18 1.20 17.90 -7.86
N GLU A 19 0.54 19.03 -8.09
CA GLU A 19 0.89 20.32 -7.47
C GLU A 19 0.78 20.26 -5.95
N ALA A 20 -0.30 19.67 -5.42
CA ALA A 20 -0.50 19.52 -3.98
C ALA A 20 0.57 18.67 -3.29
N LEU A 21 1.21 17.74 -4.02
CA LEU A 21 2.28 16.90 -3.50
C LEU A 21 3.67 17.55 -3.55
N ARG A 22 3.88 18.63 -4.32
CA ARG A 22 5.20 19.28 -4.48
C ARG A 22 5.89 19.60 -3.15
N PRO A 23 5.23 20.16 -2.12
CA PRO A 23 5.92 20.48 -0.86
C PRO A 23 6.50 19.24 -0.15
N LEU A 24 5.87 18.07 -0.30
CA LEU A 24 6.39 16.82 0.28
C LEU A 24 7.55 16.26 -0.54
N GLU A 25 7.49 16.40 -1.87
CA GLU A 25 8.56 15.99 -2.78
C GLU A 25 9.80 16.86 -2.61
N ASP A 26 9.65 18.19 -2.64
CA ASP A 26 10.75 19.16 -2.48
C ASP A 26 11.46 18.99 -1.13
N ALA A 27 10.70 18.59 -0.10
CA ALA A 27 11.25 18.29 1.23
C ALA A 27 11.87 16.88 1.34
N GLY A 28 11.82 16.05 0.30
CA GLY A 28 12.29 14.66 0.32
C GLY A 28 11.47 13.74 1.23
N LYS A 29 10.22 14.12 1.54
CA LYS A 29 9.33 13.43 2.49
C LYS A 29 8.19 12.66 1.81
N LEU A 30 8.03 12.79 0.50
CA LEU A 30 7.10 11.97 -0.27
C LEU A 30 7.71 10.57 -0.48
N GLY A 31 7.13 9.57 0.17
CA GLY A 31 7.59 8.18 0.02
C GLY A 31 7.17 7.58 -1.32
N TYR A 32 5.87 7.54 -1.57
CA TYR A 32 5.26 7.06 -2.80
C TYR A 32 3.79 7.51 -2.86
N VAL A 33 3.15 7.37 -4.02
CA VAL A 33 1.71 7.57 -4.24
C VAL A 33 1.05 6.20 -4.41
N LEU A 34 0.04 5.94 -3.59
CA LEU A 34 -0.71 4.69 -3.61
C LEU A 34 -1.90 4.78 -4.57
N PHE A 35 -1.98 3.81 -5.48
CA PHE A 35 -3.15 3.46 -6.28
C PHE A 35 -3.73 2.15 -5.78
N GLN A 36 -4.65 2.24 -4.81
CA GLN A 36 -5.42 1.08 -4.36
C GLN A 36 -6.62 0.86 -5.28
N MET A 37 -6.55 -0.17 -6.12
CA MET A 37 -7.61 -0.50 -7.06
C MET A 37 -8.85 -0.96 -6.30
N ALA A 38 -10.02 -0.47 -6.73
CA ALA A 38 -11.27 -0.91 -6.14
C ALA A 38 -11.53 -2.41 -6.42
N PRO A 39 -12.30 -3.12 -5.58
CA PRO A 39 -12.55 -4.55 -5.75
C PRO A 39 -13.27 -4.94 -7.05
N TRP A 40 -13.93 -4.00 -7.73
CA TRP A 40 -14.57 -4.23 -9.03
C TRP A 40 -13.62 -4.02 -10.22
N VAL A 41 -12.41 -3.53 -10.00
CA VAL A 41 -11.40 -3.40 -11.06
C VAL A 41 -10.69 -4.72 -11.24
N ARG A 42 -11.08 -5.44 -12.29
CA ARG A 42 -10.59 -6.78 -12.62
C ARG A 42 -9.41 -6.71 -13.60
N TYR A 43 -8.63 -7.79 -13.64
CA TYR A 43 -7.58 -7.98 -14.65
C TYR A 43 -8.17 -7.90 -16.06
N GLY A 44 -7.54 -7.11 -16.92
CA GLY A 44 -7.98 -6.92 -18.30
C GLY A 44 -7.33 -5.72 -18.97
N ARG A 45 -7.52 -5.62 -20.29
CA ARG A 45 -6.86 -4.62 -21.14
C ARG A 45 -7.10 -3.19 -20.66
N GLU A 46 -8.34 -2.82 -20.35
CA GLU A 46 -8.68 -1.46 -19.90
C GLU A 46 -7.96 -1.08 -18.60
N ALA A 47 -7.88 -2.02 -17.64
CA ALA A 47 -7.17 -1.77 -16.39
C ALA A 47 -5.65 -1.66 -16.61
N LEU A 48 -5.08 -2.49 -17.48
CA LEU A 48 -3.65 -2.41 -17.85
C LEU A 48 -3.33 -1.09 -18.58
N ASP A 49 -4.18 -0.66 -19.53
CA ASP A 49 -4.01 0.61 -20.24
C ASP A 49 -4.08 1.80 -19.27
N TYR A 50 -4.99 1.75 -18.29
CA TYR A 50 -5.05 2.76 -17.23
C TYR A 50 -3.76 2.80 -16.40
N LEU A 51 -3.28 1.66 -15.90
CA LEU A 51 -2.05 1.56 -15.11
C LEU A 51 -0.82 2.04 -15.91
N ALA A 52 -0.75 1.68 -17.19
CA ALA A 52 0.33 2.11 -18.08
C ALA A 52 0.39 3.63 -18.27
N SER A 53 -0.74 4.33 -18.15
CA SER A 53 -0.79 5.80 -18.25
C SER A 53 -0.30 6.54 -17.00
N LEU A 54 -0.21 5.86 -15.85
CA LEU A 54 0.06 6.53 -14.57
C LEU A 54 1.44 7.22 -14.49
N PRO A 55 2.55 6.63 -14.99
CA PRO A 55 3.85 7.30 -14.98
C PRO A 55 3.86 8.63 -15.75
N ASP A 56 3.13 8.72 -16.87
CA ASP A 56 3.02 9.96 -17.66
C ASP A 56 2.16 11.01 -16.97
N ARG A 57 1.16 10.57 -16.20
CA ARG A 57 0.26 11.45 -15.43
C ARG A 57 0.90 12.01 -14.17
N LEU A 58 1.82 11.27 -13.55
CA LEU A 58 2.51 11.65 -12.32
C LEU A 58 4.04 11.45 -12.46
N PRO A 59 4.69 12.20 -13.37
CA PRO A 59 6.08 11.99 -13.69
C PRO A 59 7.00 12.24 -12.49
N GLY A 60 8.01 11.39 -12.35
CA GLY A 60 9.03 11.46 -11.29
C GLY A 60 8.59 10.89 -9.93
N LEU A 61 7.29 10.66 -9.71
CA LEU A 61 6.80 10.10 -8.46
C LEU A 61 6.98 8.57 -8.42
N THR A 62 7.29 8.04 -7.24
CA THR A 62 7.18 6.59 -7.03
C THR A 62 5.71 6.23 -6.90
N LEU A 63 5.20 5.38 -7.79
CA LEU A 63 3.81 4.93 -7.78
C LEU A 63 3.73 3.48 -7.29
N ALA A 64 2.76 3.17 -6.44
CA ALA A 64 2.53 1.82 -5.93
C ALA A 64 1.09 1.37 -6.19
N VAL A 65 0.91 0.14 -6.68
CA VAL A 65 -0.38 -0.40 -7.10
C VAL A 65 -0.80 -1.57 -6.19
N GLU A 66 -1.97 -1.44 -5.57
CA GLU A 66 -2.59 -2.50 -4.75
C GLU A 66 -3.83 -3.07 -5.46
N PHE A 67 -3.83 -4.37 -5.73
CA PHE A 67 -4.99 -5.07 -6.30
C PHE A 67 -5.91 -5.61 -5.20
N ARG A 68 -7.21 -5.65 -5.49
CA ARG A 68 -8.26 -6.07 -4.52
C ARG A 68 -9.23 -7.13 -5.04
N ASP A 69 -8.95 -7.70 -6.22
CA ASP A 69 -9.76 -8.74 -6.84
C ASP A 69 -8.89 -9.92 -7.29
N ALA A 70 -9.37 -11.14 -7.07
CA ALA A 70 -8.64 -12.38 -7.37
C ALA A 70 -8.39 -12.64 -8.87
N SER A 71 -9.01 -11.87 -9.78
CA SER A 71 -8.67 -11.98 -11.22
C SER A 71 -7.23 -11.58 -11.53
N TRP A 72 -6.58 -10.79 -10.68
CA TRP A 72 -5.18 -10.39 -10.89
C TRP A 72 -4.21 -11.50 -10.50
N LEU A 73 -4.38 -12.09 -9.32
CA LEU A 73 -3.51 -13.13 -8.78
C LEU A 73 -4.37 -14.23 -8.10
N PRO A 74 -3.99 -15.52 -8.23
CA PRO A 74 -2.68 -15.99 -8.70
C PRO A 74 -2.57 -16.25 -10.21
N ALA A 75 -3.67 -16.23 -10.96
CA ALA A 75 -3.70 -16.67 -12.36
C ALA A 75 -2.77 -15.89 -13.30
N HIS A 76 -2.57 -14.59 -13.05
CA HIS A 76 -1.75 -13.70 -13.89
C HIS A 76 -0.53 -13.13 -13.16
N THR A 77 -0.05 -13.78 -12.09
CA THR A 77 1.03 -13.25 -11.22
C THR A 77 2.26 -12.80 -12.01
N ASP A 78 2.84 -13.67 -12.83
CA ASP A 78 4.08 -13.36 -13.56
C ASP A 78 3.87 -12.26 -14.60
N GLU A 79 2.70 -12.25 -15.25
CA GLU A 79 2.35 -11.25 -16.26
C GLU A 79 2.17 -9.87 -15.64
N VAL A 80 1.43 -9.80 -14.54
CA VAL A 80 1.17 -8.55 -13.80
C VAL A 80 2.47 -8.01 -13.22
N LEU A 81 3.29 -8.83 -12.55
CA LEU A 81 4.54 -8.37 -11.94
C LEU A 81 5.54 -7.87 -12.98
N ARG A 82 5.68 -8.58 -14.11
CA ARG A 82 6.51 -8.12 -15.22
C ARG A 82 5.99 -6.82 -15.82
N PHE A 83 4.69 -6.72 -16.09
CA PHE A 83 4.06 -5.51 -16.60
C PHE A 83 4.32 -4.31 -15.67
N LEU A 84 4.12 -4.47 -14.37
CA LEU A 84 4.40 -3.40 -13.39
C LEU A 84 5.87 -2.99 -13.43
N GLY A 85 6.79 -3.96 -13.52
CA GLY A 85 8.22 -3.68 -13.60
C GLY A 85 8.64 -2.93 -14.87
N GLU A 86 8.12 -3.33 -16.03
CA GLU A 86 8.34 -2.65 -17.30
C GLU A 86 7.81 -1.21 -17.32
N ARG A 87 6.81 -0.90 -16.47
CA ARG A 87 6.23 0.45 -16.32
C ARG A 87 6.79 1.23 -15.13
N GLY A 88 7.75 0.66 -14.37
CA GLY A 88 8.31 1.30 -13.18
C GLY A 88 7.32 1.46 -12.02
N LEU A 89 6.25 0.68 -12.01
CA LEU A 89 5.23 0.69 -10.96
C LEU A 89 5.59 -0.29 -9.84
N SER A 90 5.45 0.13 -8.60
CA SER A 90 5.74 -0.69 -7.42
C SER A 90 4.54 -1.58 -7.10
N TYR A 91 4.73 -2.89 -7.03
CA TYR A 91 3.69 -3.80 -6.58
C TYR A 91 3.51 -3.67 -5.07
N VAL A 92 2.26 -3.52 -4.63
CA VAL A 92 1.91 -3.61 -3.21
C VAL A 92 1.64 -5.06 -2.84
N SER A 93 2.49 -5.59 -1.98
CA SER A 93 2.32 -6.92 -1.37
C SER A 93 1.31 -6.83 -0.23
N VAL A 94 0.16 -7.47 -0.38
CA VAL A 94 -0.94 -7.40 0.58
C VAL A 94 -0.91 -8.58 1.55
N ASP A 95 -0.92 -8.30 2.84
CA ASP A 95 -1.32 -9.27 3.88
C ASP A 95 -2.76 -8.96 4.29
N ALA A 96 -3.67 -9.90 4.01
CA ALA A 96 -5.10 -9.80 4.26
C ALA A 96 -5.66 -11.22 4.48
N PRO A 97 -6.92 -11.38 4.95
CA PRO A 97 -7.49 -12.70 5.17
C PRO A 97 -7.54 -13.50 3.85
N ARG A 98 -7.08 -14.75 3.89
CA ARG A 98 -7.11 -15.64 2.72
C ARG A 98 -8.55 -16.03 2.42
N THR A 99 -9.11 -15.49 1.35
CA THR A 99 -10.46 -15.84 0.87
C THR A 99 -10.43 -16.12 -0.63
N PRO A 100 -11.35 -16.93 -1.18
CA PRO A 100 -11.38 -17.21 -2.63
C PRO A 100 -11.57 -15.96 -3.50
N ALA A 101 -12.19 -14.91 -2.95
CA ALA A 101 -12.40 -13.63 -3.64
C ALA A 101 -11.25 -12.62 -3.44
N GLY A 102 -10.34 -12.89 -2.50
CA GLY A 102 -9.21 -12.02 -2.16
C GLY A 102 -7.97 -12.29 -3.02
N VAL A 103 -7.07 -11.31 -3.08
CA VAL A 103 -5.78 -11.44 -3.76
C VAL A 103 -4.86 -12.35 -2.94
N ALA A 104 -4.19 -13.29 -3.61
CA ALA A 104 -3.19 -14.15 -2.97
C ALA A 104 -2.02 -13.34 -2.40
N THR A 105 -1.56 -13.69 -1.19
CA THR A 105 -0.38 -13.07 -0.57
C THR A 105 0.88 -13.41 -1.37
N THR A 106 1.27 -12.49 -2.25
CA THR A 106 2.51 -12.53 -3.02
C THR A 106 3.42 -11.42 -2.53
N VAL A 107 4.70 -11.73 -2.30
CA VAL A 107 5.71 -10.72 -1.97
C VAL A 107 6.63 -10.60 -3.18
N ALA A 108 6.69 -9.42 -3.77
CA ALA A 108 7.46 -9.18 -4.98
C ALA A 108 8.02 -7.77 -5.03
N LEU A 109 9.10 -7.62 -5.81
CA LEU A 109 9.76 -6.35 -6.08
C LEU A 109 9.68 -6.08 -7.58
N THR A 110 8.88 -5.10 -7.99
CA THR A 110 8.74 -4.68 -9.39
C THR A 110 9.42 -3.34 -9.68
N SER A 111 9.75 -2.57 -8.63
CA SER A 111 10.50 -1.32 -8.72
C SER A 111 11.54 -1.28 -7.58
N PRO A 112 12.44 -0.29 -7.52
CA PRO A 112 13.34 -0.13 -6.38
C PRO A 112 12.66 0.10 -5.02
N VAL A 113 11.33 0.26 -4.99
CA VAL A 113 10.54 0.41 -3.75
C VAL A 113 9.62 -0.80 -3.58
N ALA A 114 9.73 -1.46 -2.43
CA ALA A 114 8.77 -2.48 -1.99
C ALA A 114 7.77 -1.88 -1.02
N VAL A 115 6.51 -2.28 -1.13
CA VAL A 115 5.44 -1.88 -0.21
C VAL A 115 4.72 -3.14 0.28
N LEU A 116 4.71 -3.35 1.59
CA LEU A 116 3.92 -4.38 2.26
C LEU A 116 2.80 -3.68 3.03
N ARG A 117 1.54 -3.96 2.69
CA ARG A 117 0.37 -3.37 3.37
C ARG A 117 -0.40 -4.46 4.11
N LEU A 118 -0.48 -4.29 5.43
CA LEU A 118 -1.00 -5.27 6.38
C LEU A 118 -2.40 -4.84 6.82
N HIS A 119 -3.44 -5.52 6.31
CA HIS A 119 -4.84 -5.20 6.59
C HIS A 119 -5.43 -6.04 7.75
N GLY A 120 -4.66 -6.95 8.34
CA GLY A 120 -5.11 -7.93 9.32
C GLY A 120 -5.58 -9.22 8.68
N ARG A 121 -5.76 -10.28 9.48
CA ARG A 121 -6.20 -11.61 9.01
C ARG A 121 -7.57 -12.02 9.55
N ASN A 122 -8.41 -11.04 9.93
CA ASN A 122 -9.77 -11.27 10.40
C ASN A 122 -10.71 -11.74 9.26
N ALA A 123 -10.74 -13.04 9.03
CA ALA A 123 -11.60 -13.65 7.99
C ALA A 123 -13.10 -13.48 8.27
N ALA A 124 -13.53 -13.47 9.54
CA ALA A 124 -14.94 -13.40 9.91
C ALA A 124 -15.59 -12.06 9.51
N GLY A 125 -14.90 -10.94 9.76
CA GLY A 125 -15.35 -9.62 9.36
C GLY A 125 -15.36 -9.40 7.84
N PHE A 126 -14.36 -9.94 7.16
CA PHE A 126 -14.25 -9.87 5.70
C PHE A 126 -15.37 -10.66 4.99
N LEU A 127 -15.69 -11.87 5.49
CA LEU A 127 -16.77 -12.69 4.93
C LEU A 127 -18.16 -12.05 5.11
N LYS A 128 -18.41 -11.33 6.21
CA LYS A 128 -19.65 -10.55 6.38
C LYS A 128 -19.83 -9.53 5.27
N GLN A 129 -18.78 -8.78 4.92
CA GLN A 129 -18.84 -7.80 3.82
C GLN A 129 -19.13 -8.48 2.48
N LEU A 130 -18.49 -9.62 2.18
CA LEU A 130 -18.74 -10.35 0.93
C LEU A 130 -20.19 -10.86 0.81
N ARG A 131 -20.88 -11.06 1.95
CA ARG A 131 -22.31 -11.43 1.99
C ARG A 131 -23.25 -10.23 1.84
N GLY A 132 -22.74 -9.02 1.59
CA GLY A 132 -23.55 -7.81 1.46
C GLY A 132 -23.97 -7.20 2.81
N GLU A 133 -23.37 -7.65 3.92
CA GLU A 133 -23.55 -7.00 5.22
C GLU A 133 -22.70 -5.72 5.29
N SER A 134 -23.02 -4.84 6.23
CA SER A 134 -22.28 -3.59 6.50
C SER A 134 -21.49 -3.66 7.82
N PRO A 135 -20.46 -4.53 7.94
CA PRO A 135 -19.68 -4.59 9.17
C PRO A 135 -18.89 -3.29 9.37
N SER A 136 -18.73 -2.90 10.62
CA SER A 136 -17.93 -1.74 11.03
C SER A 136 -16.46 -1.88 10.60
N VAL A 137 -15.73 -0.76 10.57
CA VAL A 137 -14.27 -0.75 10.33
C VAL A 137 -13.55 -1.67 11.33
N ALA A 138 -13.96 -1.64 12.60
CA ALA A 138 -13.44 -2.51 13.64
C ALA A 138 -13.74 -3.99 13.39
N GLU A 139 -14.91 -4.34 12.84
CA GLU A 139 -15.19 -5.72 12.47
C GLU A 139 -14.35 -6.19 11.28
N LYS A 140 -14.03 -5.31 10.32
CA LYS A 140 -13.26 -5.66 9.10
C LYS A 140 -11.75 -5.72 9.34
N TYR A 141 -11.20 -4.71 10.00
CA TYR A 141 -9.75 -4.53 10.19
C TYR A 141 -9.31 -4.79 11.63
N GLY A 142 -10.25 -5.25 12.47
CA GLY A 142 -10.01 -5.63 13.86
C GLY A 142 -9.05 -6.79 13.99
N TYR A 143 -7.76 -6.50 14.01
CA TYR A 143 -6.73 -7.52 14.09
C TYR A 143 -5.49 -6.96 14.78
N LEU A 144 -5.04 -7.65 15.83
CA LEU A 144 -3.71 -7.46 16.39
C LEU A 144 -2.87 -8.65 15.95
N TYR A 145 -1.89 -8.41 15.09
CA TYR A 145 -0.98 -9.47 14.66
C TYR A 145 -0.20 -9.99 15.86
N ASN A 146 -0.02 -11.31 15.92
CA ASN A 146 0.88 -11.90 16.90
C ASN A 146 2.34 -11.89 16.41
N GLU A 147 3.28 -12.17 17.33
CA GLU A 147 4.72 -12.14 17.04
C GLU A 147 5.14 -13.09 15.92
N ALA A 148 4.57 -14.30 15.86
CA ALA A 148 4.90 -15.28 14.82
C ALA A 148 4.47 -14.80 13.43
N GLU A 149 3.28 -14.19 13.32
CA GLU A 149 2.79 -13.62 12.07
C GLU A 149 3.64 -12.44 11.61
N LEU A 150 3.97 -11.52 12.53
CA LEU A 150 4.86 -10.40 12.22
C LEU A 150 6.26 -10.89 11.85
N GLY A 151 6.78 -11.91 12.53
CA GLY A 151 8.06 -12.54 12.23
C GLY A 151 8.12 -13.08 10.81
N GLU A 152 7.07 -13.77 10.35
CA GLU A 152 6.95 -14.25 8.97
C GLU A 152 6.95 -13.08 7.97
N ILE A 153 6.14 -12.05 8.22
CA ILE A 153 5.99 -10.90 7.32
C ILE A 153 7.31 -10.10 7.24
N VAL A 154 7.96 -9.88 8.38
CA VAL A 154 9.27 -9.19 8.47
C VAL A 154 10.34 -10.00 7.75
N ALA A 155 10.37 -11.32 7.91
CA ALA A 155 11.33 -12.17 7.20
C ALA A 155 11.17 -12.07 5.67
N ARG A 156 9.93 -12.07 5.17
CA ARG A 156 9.66 -11.87 3.73
C ARG A 156 10.11 -10.48 3.25
N GLY A 157 9.82 -9.42 4.00
CA GLY A 157 10.26 -8.07 3.68
C GLY A 157 11.79 -7.92 3.71
N ARG A 158 12.47 -8.56 4.68
CA ARG A 158 13.93 -8.65 4.73
C ARG A 158 14.52 -9.36 3.52
N GLY A 159 13.83 -10.37 2.97
CA GLY A 159 14.24 -11.04 1.74
C GLY A 159 14.34 -10.10 0.53
N LEU A 160 13.64 -8.97 0.55
CA LEU A 160 13.74 -7.93 -0.49
C LEU A 160 14.91 -6.96 -0.26
N ALA A 161 15.50 -6.96 0.94
CA ALA A 161 16.64 -6.12 1.26
C ALA A 161 17.85 -6.51 0.39
N GLY A 162 18.65 -5.51 0.00
CA GLY A 162 19.75 -5.67 -0.96
C GLY A 162 19.34 -5.57 -2.42
N HIS A 163 18.06 -5.77 -2.74
CA HIS A 163 17.51 -5.56 -4.09
C HIS A 163 16.61 -4.32 -4.15
N ALA A 164 15.84 -4.07 -3.08
CA ALA A 164 15.05 -2.85 -2.92
C ALA A 164 15.91 -1.72 -2.35
N ARG A 165 15.74 -0.51 -2.88
CA ARG A 165 16.27 0.73 -2.29
C ARG A 165 15.54 1.08 -0.99
N ARG A 166 14.25 0.76 -0.89
CA ARG A 166 13.44 1.00 0.31
C ARG A 166 12.31 -0.02 0.41
N VAL A 167 12.02 -0.45 1.64
CA VAL A 167 10.89 -1.33 1.97
C VAL A 167 9.98 -0.59 2.94
N TYR A 168 8.70 -0.43 2.58
CA TYR A 168 7.67 0.14 3.42
C TYR A 168 6.82 -0.97 4.03
N PHE A 169 6.60 -0.92 5.34
CA PHE A 169 5.55 -1.67 6.02
C PHE A 169 4.47 -0.67 6.42
N GLU A 170 3.26 -0.85 5.88
CA GLU A 170 2.11 -0.03 6.26
C GLU A 170 1.06 -0.87 6.95
N LEU A 171 0.65 -0.39 8.12
CA LEU A 171 -0.26 -1.09 8.98
C LEU A 171 -1.63 -0.45 8.83
N ASN A 172 -2.57 -1.22 8.29
CA ASN A 172 -3.93 -0.82 8.01
C ASN A 172 -4.95 -1.72 8.73
N ASN A 173 -4.50 -2.49 9.73
CA ASN A 173 -5.31 -3.24 10.69
C ASN A 173 -5.95 -2.29 11.72
N ASN A 174 -6.70 -1.30 11.21
CA ASN A 174 -7.15 -0.10 11.92
C ASN A 174 -8.21 -0.38 12.99
N VAL A 175 -7.79 -0.94 14.13
CA VAL A 175 -8.58 -1.05 15.35
C VAL A 175 -7.79 -0.55 16.55
N GLY A 176 -8.34 0.45 17.26
CA GLY A 176 -7.69 1.05 18.42
C GLY A 176 -6.21 1.37 18.15
N ASP A 177 -5.35 0.88 19.05
CA ASP A 177 -3.89 1.08 18.97
C ASP A 177 -3.15 -0.04 18.21
N ALA A 178 -3.86 -1.00 17.61
CA ALA A 178 -3.23 -2.18 16.99
C ALA A 178 -2.20 -1.83 15.89
N PRO A 179 -2.43 -0.87 14.98
CA PRO A 179 -1.41 -0.47 14.01
C PRO A 179 -0.16 0.11 14.68
N ALA A 180 -0.32 0.90 15.76
CA ALA A 180 0.82 1.47 16.47
C ALA A 180 1.64 0.39 17.20
N ILE A 181 0.95 -0.52 17.90
CA ILE A 181 1.56 -1.64 18.62
C ILE A 181 2.32 -2.55 17.66
N ASN A 182 1.68 -3.03 16.59
CA ASN A 182 2.33 -3.90 15.62
C ASN A 182 3.46 -3.15 14.86
N GLY A 183 3.36 -1.82 14.72
CA GLY A 183 4.39 -1.00 14.10
C GLY A 183 5.67 -0.95 14.94
N ILE A 184 5.52 -0.81 16.26
CA ILE A 184 6.62 -0.92 17.22
C ILE A 184 7.23 -2.32 17.18
N GLN A 185 6.42 -3.37 17.20
CA GLN A 185 6.91 -4.74 17.14
C GLN A 185 7.68 -5.05 15.84
N ILE A 186 7.24 -4.52 14.69
CA ILE A 186 7.99 -4.64 13.44
C ILE A 186 9.35 -3.94 13.55
N ARG A 187 9.45 -2.77 14.19
CA ARG A 187 10.74 -2.10 14.42
C ARG A 187 11.65 -2.94 15.30
N GLU A 188 11.12 -3.50 16.39
CA GLU A 188 11.85 -4.41 17.29
C GLU A 188 12.38 -5.64 16.55
N LEU A 189 11.51 -6.31 15.78
CA LEU A 189 11.90 -7.47 14.94
C LEU A 189 12.96 -7.11 13.89
N LEU A 190 12.91 -5.88 13.37
CA LEU A 190 13.89 -5.35 12.43
C LEU A 190 15.21 -4.92 13.10
N GLY A 191 15.24 -4.80 14.44
CA GLY A 191 16.38 -4.25 15.18
C GLY A 191 16.52 -2.73 15.02
N LEU A 192 15.42 -2.03 14.74
CA LEU A 192 15.37 -0.58 14.60
C LEU A 192 15.00 0.06 15.93
N ASP A 193 15.67 1.16 16.29
CA ASP A 193 15.27 1.99 17.43
C ASP A 193 13.83 2.46 17.27
N ASN A 194 13.11 2.69 18.37
CA ASN A 194 11.79 3.32 18.34
C ASN A 194 11.91 4.85 18.22
N ALA A 195 10.80 5.53 17.90
CA ALA A 195 10.84 6.98 17.69
C ALA A 195 11.36 7.71 18.95
N ASP A 196 12.41 8.52 18.78
CA ASP A 196 12.90 9.43 19.80
C ASP A 196 11.86 10.54 20.02
N ARG A 197 10.93 10.27 20.95
CA ARG A 197 9.89 11.20 21.35
C ARG A 197 10.47 12.56 21.74
N THR A 198 11.61 12.55 22.45
CA THR A 198 12.27 13.77 22.91
C THR A 198 12.78 14.61 21.74
N GLY A 199 13.38 13.97 20.74
CA GLY A 199 13.80 14.61 19.49
C GLY A 199 12.65 15.19 18.67
N VAL A 200 11.53 14.45 18.55
CA VAL A 200 10.32 14.91 17.84
C VAL A 200 9.69 16.13 18.54
N GLU A 201 9.57 16.10 19.86
CA GLU A 201 9.04 17.23 20.64
C GLU A 201 9.95 18.48 20.52
N ALA A 202 11.27 18.30 20.52
CA ALA A 202 12.22 19.39 20.35
C ALA A 202 12.12 20.04 18.95
N GLU A 203 12.04 19.23 17.89
CA GLU A 203 11.86 19.70 16.51
C GLU A 203 10.52 20.45 16.33
N TRP A 204 9.44 19.93 16.91
CA TRP A 204 8.12 20.57 16.87
C TRP A 204 8.14 21.96 17.53
N ARG A 205 8.76 22.09 18.71
CA ARG A 205 8.91 23.38 19.41
C ARG A 205 9.70 24.39 18.57
N ARG A 206 10.81 23.96 17.96
CA ARG A 206 11.65 24.82 17.08
C ARG A 206 10.87 25.40 15.90
N ARG A 207 10.03 24.60 15.24
CA ARG A 207 9.26 25.03 14.06
C ARG A 207 8.16 26.05 14.37
N ARG A 208 7.63 26.08 15.60
CA ARG A 208 6.57 27.01 16.03
C ARG A 208 7.08 28.26 16.74
N ALA A 209 8.37 28.32 17.04
CA ALA A 209 9.02 29.52 17.58
C ALA A 209 9.49 30.50 16.49
N ARG A 210 9.25 30.17 15.21
CA ARG A 210 9.44 31.02 14.03
C ARG A 210 8.09 31.47 13.50
#